data_AF-A0A2G6DQY1-F1
#
_entry.id   AF-A0A2G6DQY1-F1
#
_cell.length_a   1.000
_cell.length_b   1.000
_cell.length_c   1.000
_cell.angle_alpha   90.00
_cell.angle_beta   90.00
_cell.angle_gamma   90.00
#
_symmetry.space_group_name_H-M   'P 1'
#
loop_
_entity.id
_entity.type
_entity.pdbx_description
1 polymer ?
#
loop_
_entity_poly.entity_id
_entity_poly.type
_entity_poly.pdbx_seq_one_letter_code
_entity_poly.pdbx_strand_id
1 'polypeptide(L)'
;MESLQLFIVLAAKKQKKLHNFSCKKGVPAAAYHAGLTPEERDSVQDDFVMDKVRVVVATIAFGMGIDKPDVRLVVHRTFPKTVEGYYQEIGRAGRDGLTSECVLFYSSGDKMKLDYFLKEMDENRRMSEEKKMREVMDYAEARICRWQWITSYFGDVGLKPCGTCDVCIAEHDTEDATEIVQKILSAVYKTGNMFGKAHVIKVLRGSKDKNIISRGHEKLSVWGIAKEYSTAEIAEIMTHIIARGFVVRNAGEYDTYRISQKGADFLQNRENIELPRITKKRILFVPEKKRREELNFDENVFASLRELRTHIASEQNVPAFVIFGDVSLREMAHYLPVTREAFAEISGVGRQKLAKYADVFIECINEIKLQKGLKSVEKVRKKKRVCNRMTSDSKQSRLNKTKELLEKQKTLEEIVKELGISKETIIKYIEEIKNSDYSVDITHLLPNKKVQEEIIEAFQVCGDEFLRPIYEKCSEKYSYENIRLVRLAKIKNAK
;
A
#
# COMPACT_ATOMS: atom_id res chain seq x y z
N MET A 1 -18.34 -16.66 1.71
CA MET A 1 -18.33 -15.31 2.33
C MET A 1 -17.70 -15.31 3.73
N GLU A 2 -17.31 -16.47 4.28
CA GLU A 2 -16.81 -16.63 5.66
C GLU A 2 -15.31 -16.31 5.84
N SER A 3 -14.54 -16.15 4.76
CA SER A 3 -13.09 -15.87 4.80
C SER A 3 -12.71 -14.41 4.60
N LEU A 4 -13.67 -13.47 4.63
CA LEU A 4 -13.41 -12.05 4.36
C LEU A 4 -12.74 -11.39 5.57
N GLN A 5 -11.41 -11.32 5.50
CA GLN A 5 -10.52 -10.68 6.43
C GLN A 5 -10.57 -9.14 6.30
N LEU A 6 -10.45 -8.47 7.44
CA LEU A 6 -10.50 -7.03 7.73
C LEU A 6 -10.34 -6.01 6.56
N PHE A 7 -11.21 -4.99 6.54
CA PHE A 7 -11.30 -3.98 5.46
C PHE A 7 -11.22 -2.54 5.95
N ILE A 8 -10.53 -1.69 5.19
CA ILE A 8 -10.63 -0.22 5.30
C ILE A 8 -11.28 0.30 4.03
N VAL A 9 -12.41 1.01 4.16
CA VAL A 9 -13.06 1.69 3.03
C VAL A 9 -12.92 3.18 3.18
N LEU A 10 -12.10 3.78 2.32
CA LEU A 10 -11.90 5.22 2.25
C LEU A 10 -12.97 5.86 1.36
N ALA A 11 -13.86 6.63 1.99
CA ALA A 11 -14.94 7.35 1.34
C ALA A 11 -15.01 8.79 1.87
N ALA A 12 -14.87 9.77 0.97
CA ALA A 12 -14.93 11.18 1.34
C ALA A 12 -16.36 11.66 1.65
N LYS A 13 -17.38 10.99 1.07
CA LYS A 13 -18.81 11.27 1.29
C LYS A 13 -19.60 9.96 1.37
N LYS A 14 -20.76 9.98 2.05
CA LYS A 14 -21.71 8.86 2.21
C LYS A 14 -21.23 7.73 3.14
N GLN A 15 -20.36 8.02 4.11
CA GLN A 15 -19.86 7.07 5.10
C GLN A 15 -21.01 6.40 5.84
N LYS A 16 -21.99 7.18 6.35
CA LYS A 16 -23.18 6.67 7.02
C LYS A 16 -24.01 5.71 6.15
N LYS A 17 -24.13 5.98 4.85
CA LYS A 17 -24.85 5.08 3.92
C LYS A 17 -24.10 3.77 3.72
N LEU A 18 -22.78 3.83 3.60
CA LEU A 18 -21.95 2.65 3.37
C LEU A 18 -21.84 1.79 4.64
N HIS A 19 -21.66 2.43 5.79
CA HIS A 19 -21.78 1.80 7.10
C HIS A 19 -23.11 1.08 7.25
N ASN A 20 -24.23 1.77 7.05
CA ASN A 20 -25.57 1.17 7.16
C ASN A 20 -25.78 0.02 6.17
N PHE A 21 -25.19 0.09 4.98
CA PHE A 21 -25.23 -1.00 4.02
C PHE A 21 -24.46 -2.23 4.52
N SER A 22 -23.26 -2.05 5.07
CA SER A 22 -22.47 -3.13 5.66
C SER A 22 -23.19 -3.78 6.85
N CYS A 23 -23.77 -2.98 7.75
CA CYS A 23 -24.55 -3.49 8.89
C CYS A 23 -25.76 -4.30 8.41
N LYS A 24 -26.50 -3.80 7.39
CA LYS A 24 -27.63 -4.53 6.78
C LYS A 24 -27.23 -5.87 6.17
N LYS A 25 -25.97 -6.04 5.78
CA LYS A 25 -25.41 -7.28 5.26
C LYS A 25 -24.82 -8.18 6.35
N GLY A 26 -24.99 -7.84 7.63
CA GLY A 26 -24.48 -8.61 8.77
C GLY A 26 -22.97 -8.48 8.95
N VAL A 27 -22.33 -7.47 8.35
CA VAL A 27 -20.90 -7.23 8.51
C VAL A 27 -20.68 -6.23 9.65
N PRO A 28 -19.95 -6.61 10.72
CA PRO A 28 -19.51 -5.68 11.77
C PRO A 28 -18.70 -4.55 11.15
N ALA A 29 -19.29 -3.36 11.12
CA ALA A 29 -18.72 -2.20 10.49
C ALA A 29 -18.87 -0.98 11.39
N ALA A 30 -17.91 -0.06 11.33
CA ALA A 30 -17.96 1.23 12.00
C ALA A 30 -17.66 2.36 11.00
N ALA A 31 -18.22 3.54 11.24
CA ALA A 31 -17.86 4.75 10.52
C ALA A 31 -16.76 5.49 11.29
N TYR A 32 -15.81 6.10 10.57
CA TYR A 32 -14.78 6.95 11.16
C TYR A 32 -14.62 8.24 10.35
N HIS A 33 -14.87 9.38 10.98
CA HIS A 33 -14.71 10.69 10.33
C HIS A 33 -14.51 11.81 11.35
N ALA A 34 -14.06 12.96 10.88
CA ALA A 34 -13.76 14.13 11.73
C ALA A 34 -14.97 14.70 12.50
N GLY A 35 -16.21 14.35 12.12
CA GLY A 35 -17.42 14.73 12.86
C GLY A 35 -17.75 13.83 14.06
N LEU A 36 -16.94 12.81 14.36
CA LEU A 36 -17.04 12.03 15.60
C LEU A 36 -16.27 12.72 16.72
N THR A 37 -16.68 12.54 17.97
CA THR A 37 -15.89 13.03 19.11
C THR A 37 -14.54 12.29 19.18
N PRO A 38 -13.52 12.85 19.87
CA PRO A 38 -12.27 12.13 20.12
C PRO A 38 -12.50 10.75 20.74
N GLU A 39 -13.40 10.64 21.72
CA GLU A 39 -13.70 9.40 22.45
C GLU A 39 -14.34 8.35 21.53
N GLU A 40 -15.26 8.78 20.66
CA GLU A 40 -15.85 7.89 19.65
C GLU A 40 -14.81 7.40 18.64
N ARG A 41 -13.87 8.25 18.24
CA ARG A 41 -12.78 7.87 17.33
C ARG A 41 -11.85 6.85 17.96
N ASP A 42 -11.45 7.08 19.21
CA ASP A 42 -10.59 6.16 19.95
C ASP A 42 -11.28 4.80 20.13
N SER A 43 -12.56 4.79 20.50
CA SER A 43 -13.35 3.56 20.60
C SER A 43 -13.41 2.78 19.29
N VAL A 44 -13.67 3.45 18.16
CA VAL A 44 -13.71 2.78 16.83
C VAL A 44 -12.34 2.24 16.44
N GLN A 45 -11.27 2.99 16.74
CA GLN A 45 -9.92 2.54 16.47
C GLN A 45 -9.56 1.31 17.30
N ASP A 46 -9.85 1.32 18.61
CA ASP A 46 -9.60 0.20 19.50
C ASP A 46 -10.40 -1.03 19.09
N ASP A 47 -11.68 -0.87 18.77
CA ASP A 47 -12.53 -1.97 18.32
C ASP A 47 -12.06 -2.58 16.99
N PHE A 48 -11.48 -1.77 16.11
CA PHE A 48 -10.86 -2.26 14.87
C PHE A 48 -9.55 -2.99 15.12
N VAL A 49 -8.71 -2.46 16.02
CA VAL A 49 -7.43 -3.09 16.41
C VAL A 49 -7.68 -4.44 17.10
N MET A 50 -8.71 -4.51 17.94
CA MET A 50 -9.17 -5.68 18.69
C MET A 50 -10.02 -6.67 17.86
N ASP A 51 -10.15 -6.47 16.54
CA ASP A 51 -10.95 -7.32 15.64
C ASP A 51 -12.46 -7.42 15.98
N LYS A 52 -12.99 -6.55 16.84
CA LYS A 52 -14.44 -6.46 17.13
C LYS A 52 -15.20 -5.87 15.94
N VAL A 53 -14.58 -4.92 15.24
CA VAL A 53 -15.09 -4.35 13.98
C VAL A 53 -14.25 -4.88 12.82
N ARG A 54 -14.92 -5.48 11.83
CA ARG A 54 -14.24 -6.04 10.64
C ARG A 54 -14.02 -5.02 9.53
N VAL A 55 -14.87 -4.00 9.46
CA VAL A 55 -14.83 -2.99 8.39
C VAL A 55 -14.86 -1.61 9.00
N VAL A 56 -13.87 -0.77 8.69
CA VAL A 56 -13.97 0.66 8.99
C VAL A 56 -14.19 1.45 7.72
N VAL A 57 -15.28 2.22 7.70
CA VAL A 57 -15.59 3.18 6.64
C VAL A 57 -15.08 4.55 7.09
N ALA A 58 -13.94 4.93 6.54
CA ALA A 58 -13.16 6.07 6.99
C ALA A 58 -13.06 7.21 5.96
N THR A 59 -12.81 8.43 6.43
CA THR A 59 -12.15 9.47 5.61
C THR A 59 -10.63 9.40 5.77
N ILE A 60 -9.90 10.26 5.04
CA ILE A 60 -8.43 10.42 5.15
C ILE A 60 -7.97 10.59 6.61
N ALA A 61 -8.83 11.10 7.49
CA ALA A 61 -8.56 11.30 8.92
C ALA A 61 -8.24 10.02 9.71
N PHE A 62 -8.61 8.82 9.21
CA PHE A 62 -8.31 7.54 9.88
C PHE A 62 -6.86 7.08 9.64
N GLY A 63 -6.15 7.69 8.70
CA GLY A 63 -4.82 7.24 8.32
C GLY A 63 -3.75 7.45 9.41
N MET A 64 -3.67 8.61 10.04
CA MET A 64 -2.54 8.90 10.91
C MET A 64 -2.69 8.20 12.28
N GLY A 65 -2.16 6.98 12.44
CA GLY A 65 -2.02 6.34 13.77
C GLY A 65 -2.27 4.83 13.86
N ILE A 66 -2.89 4.20 12.85
CA ILE A 66 -3.27 2.78 12.96
C ILE A 66 -2.10 1.87 12.55
N ASP A 67 -1.68 1.04 13.49
CA ASP A 67 -0.67 0.00 13.30
C ASP A 67 -1.26 -1.40 13.54
N LYS A 68 -2.16 -1.80 12.63
CA LYS A 68 -2.67 -3.17 12.56
C LYS A 68 -2.01 -3.88 11.37
N PRO A 69 -1.24 -4.96 11.60
CA PRO A 69 -0.40 -5.53 10.55
C PRO A 69 -1.18 -6.37 9.52
N ASP A 70 -2.36 -6.83 9.89
CA ASP A 70 -3.15 -7.83 9.20
C ASP A 70 -4.34 -7.26 8.39
N VAL A 71 -4.23 -6.02 7.91
CA VAL A 71 -5.22 -5.41 7.01
C VAL A 71 -5.15 -6.06 5.62
N ARG A 72 -6.26 -6.65 5.16
CA ARG A 72 -6.31 -7.47 3.93
C ARG A 72 -6.85 -6.77 2.70
N LEU A 73 -7.76 -5.81 2.87
CA LEU A 73 -8.26 -5.04 1.74
C LEU A 73 -8.40 -3.56 2.11
N VAL A 74 -7.81 -2.70 1.28
CA VAL A 74 -8.03 -1.25 1.31
C VAL A 74 -8.82 -0.86 0.07
N VAL A 75 -9.97 -0.21 0.26
CA VAL A 75 -10.88 0.20 -0.82
C VAL A 75 -10.99 1.71 -0.85
N HIS A 76 -10.60 2.32 -1.96
CA HIS A 76 -10.86 3.72 -2.26
C HIS A 76 -12.13 3.83 -3.07
N ARG A 77 -13.24 4.26 -2.45
CA ARG A 77 -14.47 4.51 -3.20
C ARG A 77 -14.50 5.89 -3.83
N THR A 78 -13.79 6.84 -3.24
CA THR A 78 -13.59 8.18 -3.79
C THR A 78 -12.15 8.30 -4.24
N PHE A 79 -11.97 9.11 -5.28
CA PHE A 79 -10.67 9.42 -5.84
C PHE A 79 -9.77 10.11 -4.81
N PRO A 80 -8.53 9.62 -4.58
CA PRO A 80 -7.60 10.25 -3.67
C PRO A 80 -7.13 11.59 -4.25
N LYS A 81 -6.75 12.52 -3.36
CA LYS A 81 -6.36 13.89 -3.77
C LYS A 81 -4.98 13.96 -4.41
N THR A 82 -4.07 13.09 -3.95
CA THR A 82 -2.68 13.05 -4.40
C THR A 82 -2.19 11.60 -4.48
N VAL A 83 -1.15 11.37 -5.26
CA VAL A 83 -0.54 10.03 -5.42
C VAL A 83 0.13 9.61 -4.10
N GLU A 84 0.75 10.53 -3.39
CA GLU A 84 1.41 10.26 -2.11
C GLU A 84 0.40 9.88 -1.04
N GLY A 85 -0.74 10.57 -0.99
CA GLY A 85 -1.84 10.22 -0.09
C GLY A 85 -2.35 8.82 -0.41
N TYR A 86 -2.59 8.52 -1.68
CA TYR A 86 -2.99 7.18 -2.11
C TYR A 86 -1.97 6.11 -1.70
N TYR A 87 -0.67 6.36 -1.93
CA TYR A 87 0.42 5.45 -1.59
C TYR A 87 0.50 5.17 -0.07
N GLN A 88 0.40 6.21 0.75
CA GLN A 88 0.38 6.07 2.21
C GLN A 88 -0.86 5.30 2.72
N GLU A 89 -2.01 5.51 2.07
CA GLU A 89 -3.27 4.87 2.42
C GLU A 89 -3.25 3.37 2.09
N ILE A 90 -2.83 3.00 0.88
CA ILE A 90 -2.71 1.58 0.49
C ILE A 90 -1.58 0.85 1.22
N GLY A 91 -0.51 1.56 1.63
CA GLY A 91 0.61 1.01 2.39
C GLY A 91 0.26 0.54 3.81
N ARG A 92 -1.02 0.63 4.21
CA ARG A 92 -1.56 0.06 5.45
C ARG A 92 -1.93 -1.40 5.29
N ALA A 93 -2.20 -1.83 4.07
CA ALA A 93 -2.50 -3.21 3.77
C ALA A 93 -1.23 -4.07 3.90
N GLY A 94 -1.33 -5.26 4.49
CA GLY A 94 -0.28 -6.27 4.30
C GLY A 94 1.04 -6.01 5.02
N ARG A 95 1.06 -5.32 6.18
CA ARG A 95 2.33 -5.06 6.89
C ARG A 95 2.96 -6.32 7.50
N ASP A 96 2.16 -7.36 7.72
CA ASP A 96 2.64 -8.72 8.04
C ASP A 96 3.32 -9.42 6.86
N GLY A 97 3.33 -8.82 5.67
CA GLY A 97 3.92 -9.38 4.45
C GLY A 97 3.05 -10.41 3.74
N LEU A 98 1.83 -10.66 4.22
CA LEU A 98 0.86 -11.52 3.56
C LEU A 98 0.16 -10.78 2.42
N THR A 99 -0.41 -11.54 1.49
CA THR A 99 -1.17 -11.01 0.36
C THR A 99 -2.32 -10.14 0.87
N SER A 100 -2.36 -8.90 0.37
CA SER A 100 -3.45 -7.96 0.57
C SER A 100 -3.80 -7.29 -0.76
N GLU A 101 -5.03 -6.83 -0.88
CA GLU A 101 -5.55 -6.19 -2.08
C GLU A 101 -5.81 -4.70 -1.84
N CYS A 102 -5.65 -3.90 -2.89
CA CYS A 102 -5.92 -2.46 -2.86
C CYS A 102 -6.77 -2.11 -4.08
N VAL A 103 -8.00 -1.65 -3.86
CA VAL A 103 -8.99 -1.42 -4.91
C VAL A 103 -9.34 0.06 -5.00
N LEU A 104 -9.08 0.67 -6.15
CA LEU A 104 -9.48 2.03 -6.46
C LEU A 104 -10.68 2.02 -7.42
N PHE A 105 -11.84 2.50 -6.96
CA PHE A 105 -12.98 2.73 -7.83
C PHE A 105 -12.83 4.07 -8.55
N TYR A 106 -12.52 4.01 -9.84
CA TYR A 106 -12.39 5.17 -10.73
C TYR A 106 -13.58 5.31 -11.70
N SER A 107 -14.03 6.54 -11.92
CA SER A 107 -14.98 6.90 -12.97
C SER A 107 -14.62 8.25 -13.58
N SER A 108 -14.72 8.38 -14.90
CA SER A 108 -14.53 9.66 -15.60
C SER A 108 -15.51 10.74 -15.16
N GLY A 109 -16.66 10.36 -14.58
CA GLY A 109 -17.63 11.30 -14.01
C GLY A 109 -17.19 11.93 -12.68
N ASP A 110 -16.17 11.37 -12.02
CA ASP A 110 -15.60 11.99 -10.82
C ASP A 110 -14.75 13.22 -11.15
N LYS A 111 -14.26 13.34 -12.40
CA LYS A 111 -13.60 14.54 -12.93
C LYS A 111 -14.49 15.78 -12.85
N MET A 112 -15.74 15.65 -13.28
CA MET A 112 -16.70 16.78 -13.32
C MET A 112 -17.03 17.33 -11.92
N LYS A 113 -17.13 16.44 -10.93
CA LYS A 113 -17.37 16.86 -9.54
C LYS A 113 -16.19 17.63 -8.98
N LEU A 114 -14.99 17.32 -9.44
CA LEU A 114 -13.78 17.95 -8.96
C LEU A 114 -13.51 19.29 -9.66
N ASP A 115 -13.75 19.38 -10.97
CA ASP A 115 -13.70 20.66 -11.70
C ASP A 115 -14.63 21.70 -11.04
N TYR A 116 -15.75 21.26 -10.46
CA TYR A 116 -16.62 22.10 -9.65
C TYR A 116 -15.95 22.60 -8.36
N PHE A 117 -15.27 21.73 -7.60
CA PHE A 117 -14.57 22.12 -6.36
C PHE A 117 -13.40 23.08 -6.59
N LEU A 118 -12.76 23.00 -7.76
CA LEU A 118 -11.61 23.82 -8.12
C LEU A 118 -11.99 25.25 -8.54
N LYS A 119 -13.26 25.52 -8.86
CA LYS A 119 -13.75 26.85 -9.28
C LYS A 119 -13.76 27.89 -8.15
N GLU A 120 -13.82 27.46 -6.90
CA GLU A 120 -13.89 28.35 -5.73
C GLU A 120 -12.50 28.68 -5.14
N MET A 121 -11.42 28.23 -5.78
CA MET A 121 -10.03 28.41 -5.32
C MET A 121 -9.32 29.55 -6.06
N ASP A 122 -8.31 30.14 -5.39
CA ASP A 122 -7.40 31.09 -6.02
C ASP A 122 -6.58 30.42 -7.16
N GLU A 123 -6.21 31.20 -8.18
CA GLU A 123 -5.64 30.67 -9.43
C GLU A 123 -4.35 29.84 -9.22
N ASN A 124 -3.45 30.30 -8.34
CA ASN A 124 -2.19 29.60 -8.08
C ASN A 124 -2.41 28.26 -7.36
N ARG A 125 -3.28 28.24 -6.36
CA ARG A 125 -3.66 27.02 -5.65
C ARG A 125 -4.43 26.07 -6.56
N ARG A 126 -5.32 26.60 -7.41
CA ARG A 126 -6.09 25.85 -8.41
C ARG A 126 -5.17 25.08 -9.34
N MET A 127 -4.16 25.74 -9.90
CA MET A 127 -3.18 25.11 -10.80
C MET A 127 -2.39 23.99 -10.12
N SER A 128 -1.97 24.20 -8.87
CA SER A 128 -1.23 23.19 -8.08
C SER A 128 -2.08 21.96 -7.77
N GLU A 129 -3.32 22.16 -7.31
CA GLU A 129 -4.25 21.07 -6.99
C GLU A 129 -4.73 20.33 -8.25
N GLU A 130 -4.94 21.04 -9.37
CA GLU A 130 -5.23 20.43 -10.67
C GLU A 130 -4.10 19.52 -11.14
N LYS A 131 -2.85 19.94 -10.96
CA LYS A 131 -1.68 19.14 -11.33
C LYS A 131 -1.65 17.83 -10.54
N LYS A 132 -1.71 17.91 -9.20
CA LYS A 132 -1.70 16.73 -8.32
C LYS A 132 -2.83 15.76 -8.66
N MET A 133 -4.01 16.30 -8.94
CA MET A 133 -5.13 15.47 -9.33
C MET A 133 -4.87 14.74 -10.64
N ARG A 134 -4.37 15.47 -11.65
CA ARG A 134 -4.07 14.91 -12.96
C ARG A 134 -3.12 13.72 -12.84
N GLU A 135 -2.11 13.81 -11.97
CA GLU A 135 -1.18 12.71 -11.71
C GLU A 135 -1.90 11.44 -11.21
N VAL A 136 -2.89 11.57 -10.30
CA VAL A 136 -3.69 10.42 -9.86
C VAL A 136 -4.56 9.88 -11.01
N MET A 137 -5.05 10.76 -11.90
CA MET A 137 -5.85 10.31 -13.07
C MET A 137 -4.98 9.54 -14.05
N ASP A 138 -3.78 10.04 -14.29
CA ASP A 138 -2.76 9.38 -15.10
C ASP A 138 -2.43 8.00 -14.51
N TYR A 139 -2.31 7.88 -13.17
CA TYR A 139 -2.16 6.59 -12.50
C TYR A 139 -3.33 5.64 -12.79
N ALA A 140 -4.58 6.09 -12.67
CA ALA A 140 -5.75 5.26 -12.85
C ALA A 140 -5.93 4.80 -14.31
N GLU A 141 -5.61 5.67 -15.27
CA GLU A 141 -5.75 5.42 -16.71
C GLU A 141 -4.54 4.72 -17.33
N ALA A 142 -3.38 4.71 -16.65
CA ALA A 142 -2.16 4.08 -17.12
C ALA A 142 -2.37 2.61 -17.50
N ARG A 143 -1.73 2.23 -18.61
CA ARG A 143 -1.64 0.84 -19.12
C ARG A 143 -0.25 0.24 -18.91
N ILE A 144 0.47 0.73 -17.91
CA ILE A 144 1.71 0.12 -17.42
C ILE A 144 1.43 -0.51 -16.06
N CYS A 145 2.30 -1.42 -15.61
CA CYS A 145 2.17 -2.02 -14.29
C CYS A 145 1.98 -0.94 -13.21
N ARG A 146 0.96 -1.09 -12.36
CA ARG A 146 0.65 -0.14 -11.28
C ARG A 146 1.85 0.10 -10.37
N TRP A 147 2.58 -0.97 -10.03
CA TRP A 147 3.79 -0.87 -9.21
C TRP A 147 4.90 -0.08 -9.90
N GLN A 148 5.18 -0.39 -11.18
CA GLN A 148 6.17 0.36 -11.95
C GLN A 148 5.79 1.85 -12.06
N TRP A 149 4.51 2.16 -12.23
CA TRP A 149 4.03 3.54 -12.30
C TRP A 149 4.32 4.28 -10.99
N ILE A 150 3.91 3.70 -9.86
CA ILE A 150 4.11 4.31 -8.53
C ILE A 150 5.60 4.52 -8.24
N THR A 151 6.45 3.53 -8.53
CA THR A 151 7.89 3.67 -8.27
C THR A 151 8.51 4.73 -9.18
N SER A 152 8.09 4.79 -10.45
CA SER A 152 8.56 5.82 -11.38
C SER A 152 8.16 7.21 -10.92
N TYR A 153 6.96 7.37 -10.34
CA TYR A 153 6.50 8.63 -9.75
C TYR A 153 7.43 9.12 -8.64
N PHE A 154 7.96 8.21 -7.81
CA PHE A 154 8.91 8.53 -6.74
C PHE A 154 10.38 8.55 -7.17
N GLY A 155 10.67 8.40 -8.48
CA GLY A 155 12.03 8.49 -9.04
C GLY A 155 12.76 7.15 -9.22
N ASP A 156 12.13 6.02 -8.86
CA ASP A 156 12.68 4.68 -9.04
C ASP A 156 12.28 4.10 -10.40
N VAL A 157 13.24 4.06 -11.34
CA VAL A 157 13.05 3.57 -12.72
C VAL A 157 13.69 2.20 -12.96
N GLY A 158 13.17 1.46 -13.94
CA GLY A 158 13.78 0.20 -14.40
C GLY A 158 13.35 -1.07 -13.66
N LEU A 159 12.35 -0.99 -12.77
CA LEU A 159 11.75 -2.17 -12.15
C LEU A 159 11.01 -3.01 -13.19
N LYS A 160 11.00 -4.34 -13.02
CA LYS A 160 10.20 -5.24 -13.86
C LYS A 160 8.71 -5.17 -13.49
N PRO A 161 7.78 -5.51 -14.42
CA PRO A 161 6.36 -5.60 -14.09
C PRO A 161 6.11 -6.53 -12.91
N CYS A 162 5.20 -6.17 -12.00
CA CYS A 162 4.99 -6.91 -10.76
C CYS A 162 4.32 -8.29 -10.97
N GLY A 163 3.59 -8.48 -12.07
CA GLY A 163 2.88 -9.73 -12.38
C GLY A 163 1.61 -9.96 -11.57
N THR A 164 1.20 -9.03 -10.69
CA THR A 164 0.07 -9.21 -9.76
C THR A 164 -0.93 -8.05 -9.71
N CYS A 165 -0.65 -6.92 -10.37
CA CYS A 165 -1.61 -5.82 -10.46
C CYS A 165 -2.62 -6.07 -11.59
N ASP A 166 -3.76 -5.36 -11.55
CA ASP A 166 -4.83 -5.42 -12.56
C ASP A 166 -4.31 -5.27 -14.00
N VAL A 167 -3.34 -4.38 -14.24
CA VAL A 167 -2.72 -4.22 -15.56
C VAL A 167 -1.87 -5.44 -15.94
N CYS A 168 -1.01 -5.93 -15.04
CA CYS A 168 -0.17 -7.10 -15.36
C CYS A 168 -0.96 -8.40 -15.53
N ILE A 169 -2.07 -8.49 -14.80
CA ILE A 169 -3.00 -9.63 -14.79
C ILE A 169 -3.92 -9.59 -16.01
N ALA A 170 -4.33 -8.40 -16.44
CA ALA A 170 -5.14 -8.25 -17.62
C ALA A 170 -4.39 -8.87 -18.81
N GLU A 171 -5.01 -9.88 -19.41
CA GLU A 171 -4.72 -10.24 -20.78
C GLU A 171 -4.97 -8.97 -21.60
N HIS A 172 -3.89 -8.34 -22.02
CA HIS A 172 -3.96 -7.25 -23.00
C HIS A 172 -4.25 -7.89 -24.35
N ASP A 173 -5.42 -8.53 -24.46
CA ASP A 173 -6.01 -8.82 -25.75
C ASP A 173 -6.16 -7.45 -26.41
N THR A 174 -5.29 -7.15 -27.35
CA THR A 174 -5.54 -6.09 -28.29
C THR A 174 -6.35 -6.67 -29.44
N GLU A 175 -7.33 -5.91 -29.90
CA GLU A 175 -8.04 -6.23 -31.13
C GLU A 175 -7.80 -5.12 -32.14
N ASP A 176 -7.77 -5.51 -33.42
CA ASP A 176 -7.76 -4.54 -34.49
C ASP A 176 -9.04 -3.70 -34.41
N ALA A 177 -8.88 -2.42 -34.11
CA ALA A 177 -9.96 -1.46 -33.99
C ALA A 177 -9.91 -0.40 -35.08
N THR A 178 -9.16 -0.65 -36.16
CA THR A 178 -8.94 0.29 -37.26
C THR A 178 -10.25 0.77 -37.86
N GLU A 179 -11.16 -0.15 -38.20
CA GLU A 179 -12.43 0.20 -38.82
C GLU A 179 -13.29 1.10 -37.92
N ILE A 180 -13.47 0.73 -36.65
CA ILE A 180 -14.30 1.50 -35.72
C ILE A 180 -13.68 2.86 -35.38
N VAL A 181 -12.36 2.96 -35.28
CA VAL A 181 -11.67 4.24 -35.10
C VAL A 181 -11.88 5.13 -36.33
N GLN A 182 -11.76 4.61 -37.56
CA GLN A 182 -12.05 5.36 -38.79
C GLN A 182 -13.50 5.85 -38.84
N LYS A 183 -14.47 4.99 -38.47
CA LYS A 183 -15.89 5.35 -38.36
C LYS A 183 -16.10 6.52 -37.39
N ILE A 184 -15.48 6.45 -36.20
CA ILE A 184 -15.59 7.49 -35.16
C ILE A 184 -14.95 8.81 -35.62
N LEU A 185 -13.71 8.79 -36.12
CA LEU A 185 -13.02 9.99 -36.58
C LEU A 185 -13.77 10.67 -37.75
N SER A 186 -14.30 9.87 -38.68
CA SER A 186 -15.15 10.36 -39.76
C SER A 186 -16.43 11.02 -39.23
N ALA A 187 -17.03 10.48 -38.18
CA ALA A 187 -18.22 11.08 -37.56
C ALA A 187 -17.92 12.39 -36.84
N VAL A 188 -16.81 12.48 -36.10
CA VAL A 188 -16.35 13.73 -35.48
C VAL A 188 -16.15 14.82 -36.54
N TYR A 189 -15.48 14.47 -37.64
CA TYR A 189 -15.24 15.39 -38.75
C TYR A 189 -16.54 15.81 -39.45
N LYS A 190 -17.38 14.86 -39.86
CA LYS A 190 -18.62 15.15 -40.63
C LYS A 190 -19.72 15.83 -39.84
N THR A 191 -19.70 15.70 -38.50
CA THR A 191 -20.56 16.51 -37.63
C THR A 191 -20.01 17.91 -37.39
N GLY A 192 -18.90 18.29 -38.03
CA GLY A 192 -18.37 19.66 -38.03
C GLY A 192 -17.40 19.97 -36.90
N ASN A 193 -16.87 18.98 -36.17
CA ASN A 193 -15.90 19.18 -35.08
C ASN A 193 -16.39 20.03 -33.89
N MET A 194 -17.71 20.13 -33.69
CA MET A 194 -18.33 21.03 -32.70
C MET A 194 -19.21 20.30 -31.67
N PHE A 195 -19.15 18.98 -31.59
CA PHE A 195 -20.09 18.19 -30.81
C PHE A 195 -19.41 17.33 -29.73
N GLY A 196 -20.14 17.13 -28.62
CA GLY A 196 -19.73 16.27 -27.51
C GLY A 196 -19.84 14.77 -27.82
N LYS A 197 -19.14 13.95 -27.03
CA LYS A 197 -19.14 12.47 -27.15
C LYS A 197 -20.54 11.87 -27.32
N ALA A 198 -21.49 12.30 -26.50
CA ALA A 198 -22.85 11.76 -26.50
C ALA A 198 -23.57 11.95 -27.84
N HIS A 199 -23.36 13.09 -28.51
CA HIS A 199 -23.97 13.36 -29.82
C HIS A 199 -23.34 12.51 -30.92
N VAL A 200 -22.01 12.44 -30.95
CA VAL A 200 -21.26 11.62 -31.93
C VAL A 200 -21.66 10.15 -31.83
N ILE A 201 -21.77 9.60 -30.61
CA ILE A 201 -22.23 8.22 -30.38
C ILE A 201 -23.65 8.01 -30.93
N LYS A 202 -24.56 8.96 -30.71
CA LYS A 202 -25.95 8.86 -31.20
C LYS A 202 -26.02 8.89 -32.73
N VAL A 203 -25.19 9.70 -33.40
CA VAL A 203 -25.09 9.71 -34.87
C VAL A 203 -24.56 8.37 -35.37
N LEU A 204 -23.45 7.87 -34.82
CA LEU A 204 -22.84 6.59 -35.20
C LEU A 204 -23.78 5.39 -35.07
N ARG A 205 -24.64 5.38 -34.03
CA ARG A 205 -25.64 4.32 -33.81
C ARG A 205 -26.95 4.54 -34.58
N GLY A 206 -27.09 5.63 -35.31
CA GLY A 206 -28.29 5.91 -36.11
C GLY A 206 -29.51 6.28 -35.28
N SER A 207 -29.31 7.03 -34.18
CA SER A 207 -30.43 7.52 -33.36
C SER A 207 -31.32 8.49 -34.15
N LYS A 208 -32.63 8.44 -33.86
CA LYS A 208 -33.68 9.34 -34.39
C LYS A 208 -34.02 10.49 -33.44
N ASP A 209 -33.10 10.85 -32.56
CA ASP A 209 -33.28 11.97 -31.62
C ASP A 209 -33.60 13.28 -32.37
N LYS A 210 -34.49 14.09 -31.79
CA LYS A 210 -34.90 15.40 -32.36
C LYS A 210 -33.70 16.30 -32.71
N ASN A 211 -32.65 16.28 -31.88
CA ASN A 211 -31.43 17.08 -32.08
C ASN A 211 -30.54 16.60 -33.23
N ILE A 212 -30.67 15.34 -33.66
CA ILE A 212 -29.96 14.83 -34.85
C ILE A 212 -30.70 15.28 -36.10
N ILE A 213 -32.03 15.08 -36.09
CA ILE A 213 -32.91 15.41 -37.20
C ILE A 213 -32.92 16.92 -37.47
N SER A 214 -33.01 17.75 -36.42
CA SER A 214 -33.02 19.21 -36.58
C SER A 214 -31.73 19.77 -37.18
N ARG A 215 -30.63 19.01 -37.11
CA ARG A 215 -29.31 19.39 -37.62
C ARG A 215 -28.97 18.71 -38.95
N GLY A 216 -29.86 17.88 -39.51
CA GLY A 216 -29.61 17.16 -40.75
C GLY A 216 -28.55 16.06 -40.64
N HIS A 217 -28.18 15.65 -39.43
CA HIS A 217 -27.12 14.65 -39.22
C HIS A 217 -27.56 13.23 -39.57
N GLU A 218 -28.86 12.99 -39.75
CA GLU A 218 -29.44 11.76 -40.29
C GLU A 218 -29.10 11.52 -41.76
N LYS A 219 -28.78 12.59 -42.51
CA LYS A 219 -28.41 12.52 -43.93
C LYS A 219 -26.92 12.26 -44.14
N LEU A 220 -26.11 12.33 -43.09
CA LEU A 220 -24.68 12.10 -43.18
C LEU A 220 -24.39 10.63 -43.46
N SER A 221 -23.39 10.34 -44.29
CA SER A 221 -22.98 8.96 -44.58
C SER A 221 -22.50 8.18 -43.35
N VAL A 222 -22.22 8.88 -42.24
CA VAL A 222 -21.77 8.30 -40.97
C VAL A 222 -22.92 7.96 -40.02
N TRP A 223 -24.16 8.29 -40.40
CA TRP A 223 -25.32 7.99 -39.60
C TRP A 223 -25.60 6.49 -39.60
N GLY A 224 -25.51 5.86 -38.43
CA GLY A 224 -25.83 4.44 -38.28
C GLY A 224 -24.78 3.45 -38.83
N ILE A 225 -23.54 3.89 -39.05
CA ILE A 225 -22.45 3.03 -39.57
C ILE A 225 -21.82 2.11 -38.51
N ALA A 226 -22.14 2.31 -37.23
CA ALA A 226 -21.61 1.56 -36.09
C ALA A 226 -22.73 1.05 -35.18
N LYS A 227 -23.84 0.54 -35.77
CA LYS A 227 -25.00 0.01 -35.05
C LYS A 227 -24.69 -1.27 -34.26
N GLU A 228 -23.71 -2.02 -34.74
CA GLU A 228 -23.17 -3.24 -34.16
C GLU A 228 -22.49 -3.01 -32.80
N TYR A 229 -22.05 -1.77 -32.53
CA TYR A 229 -21.46 -1.37 -31.25
C TYR A 229 -22.50 -0.75 -30.32
N SER A 230 -22.37 -1.05 -29.03
CA SER A 230 -23.12 -0.42 -27.94
C SER A 230 -22.63 1.00 -27.68
N THR A 231 -23.46 1.81 -27.01
CA THR A 231 -23.07 3.15 -26.54
C THR A 231 -21.85 3.13 -25.63
N ALA A 232 -21.72 2.09 -24.80
CA ALA A 232 -20.61 1.93 -23.88
C ALA A 232 -19.30 1.62 -24.62
N GLU A 233 -19.34 0.69 -25.58
CA GLU A 233 -18.18 0.34 -26.40
C GLU A 233 -17.64 1.56 -27.17
N ILE A 234 -18.50 2.30 -27.88
CA ILE A 234 -18.06 3.49 -28.64
C ILE A 234 -17.49 4.57 -27.69
N ALA A 235 -18.05 4.73 -26.49
CA ALA A 235 -17.55 5.69 -25.50
C ALA A 235 -16.16 5.33 -24.96
N GLU A 236 -15.90 4.04 -24.77
CA GLU A 236 -14.60 3.52 -24.34
C GLU A 236 -13.54 3.67 -25.43
N ILE A 237 -13.87 3.31 -26.68
CA ILE A 237 -13.02 3.53 -27.86
C ILE A 237 -12.69 5.02 -28.01
N MET A 238 -13.71 5.89 -27.90
CA MET A 238 -13.47 7.33 -27.95
C MET A 238 -12.50 7.80 -26.87
N THR A 239 -12.58 7.22 -25.68
CA THR A 239 -11.66 7.56 -24.58
C THR A 239 -10.22 7.15 -24.93
N HIS A 240 -10.03 5.98 -25.54
CA HIS A 240 -8.71 5.54 -26.01
C HIS A 240 -8.12 6.40 -27.13
N ILE A 241 -8.92 6.78 -28.14
CA ILE A 241 -8.40 7.60 -29.25
C ILE A 241 -8.10 9.05 -28.83
N ILE A 242 -8.85 9.58 -27.84
CA ILE A 242 -8.54 10.88 -27.22
C ILE A 242 -7.21 10.80 -26.47
N ALA A 243 -7.03 9.78 -25.64
CA ALA A 243 -5.79 9.58 -24.89
C ALA A 243 -4.56 9.43 -25.81
N ARG A 244 -4.72 8.80 -26.98
CA ARG A 244 -3.67 8.68 -28.01
C ARG A 244 -3.52 9.90 -28.92
N GLY A 245 -4.33 10.94 -28.72
CA GLY A 245 -4.22 12.22 -29.41
C GLY A 245 -4.80 12.26 -30.83
N PHE A 246 -5.65 11.31 -31.23
CA PHE A 246 -6.36 11.38 -32.53
C PHE A 246 -7.52 12.38 -32.52
N VAL A 247 -8.07 12.65 -31.34
CA VAL A 247 -9.16 13.61 -31.12
C VAL A 247 -8.76 14.56 -29.99
N VAL A 248 -8.91 15.86 -30.24
CA VAL A 248 -8.66 16.91 -29.24
C VAL A 248 -9.98 17.36 -28.65
N ARG A 249 -10.01 17.46 -27.32
CA ARG A 249 -11.11 18.07 -26.58
C ARG A 249 -10.87 19.58 -26.46
N ASN A 250 -11.84 20.38 -26.86
CA ASN A 250 -11.89 21.80 -26.56
C ASN A 250 -12.81 22.01 -25.35
N ALA A 251 -12.23 22.52 -24.25
CA ALA A 251 -12.98 22.83 -23.03
C ALA A 251 -13.69 24.19 -23.18
N GLY A 252 -14.97 24.24 -22.82
CA GLY A 252 -15.83 25.43 -22.83
C GLY A 252 -17.06 25.20 -21.96
N GLU A 253 -18.16 25.95 -22.16
CA GLU A 253 -19.44 25.70 -21.47
C GLU A 253 -19.98 24.28 -21.77
N TYR A 254 -19.67 23.77 -22.97
CA TYR A 254 -19.90 22.38 -23.37
C TYR A 254 -18.64 21.81 -24.01
N ASP A 255 -18.26 20.58 -23.62
CA ASP A 255 -17.11 19.90 -24.21
C ASP A 255 -17.36 19.55 -25.68
N THR A 256 -16.54 20.09 -26.58
CA THR A 256 -16.57 19.77 -28.01
C THR A 256 -15.32 19.00 -28.41
N TYR A 257 -15.46 18.13 -29.42
CA TYR A 257 -14.38 17.27 -29.90
C TYR A 257 -14.08 17.58 -31.35
N ARG A 258 -12.79 17.77 -31.66
CA ARG A 258 -12.27 17.96 -33.02
C ARG A 258 -11.23 16.90 -33.35
N ILE A 259 -11.15 16.54 -34.62
CA ILE A 259 -10.05 15.69 -35.10
C ILE A 259 -8.72 16.45 -34.96
N SER A 260 -7.66 15.75 -34.54
CA SER A 260 -6.29 16.30 -34.51
C SER A 260 -5.61 16.12 -35.88
N GLN A 261 -4.43 16.72 -36.06
CA GLN A 261 -3.61 16.44 -37.26
C GLN A 261 -3.31 14.94 -37.37
N LYS A 262 -2.86 14.32 -36.28
CA LYS A 262 -2.64 12.86 -36.19
C LYS A 262 -3.89 12.05 -36.55
N GLY A 263 -5.08 12.51 -36.14
CA GLY A 263 -6.36 11.90 -36.53
C GLY A 263 -6.65 12.02 -38.02
N ALA A 264 -6.36 13.17 -38.61
CA ALA A 264 -6.53 13.40 -40.05
C ALA A 264 -5.55 12.55 -40.87
N ASP A 265 -4.28 12.50 -40.45
CA ASP A 265 -3.24 11.69 -41.09
C ASP A 265 -3.61 10.20 -41.04
N PHE A 266 -4.12 9.72 -39.90
CA PHE A 266 -4.61 8.35 -39.75
C PHE A 266 -5.75 8.01 -40.74
N LEU A 267 -6.69 8.94 -40.97
CA LEU A 267 -7.75 8.75 -41.97
C LEU A 267 -7.23 8.74 -43.41
N GLN A 268 -6.18 9.51 -43.70
CA GLN A 268 -5.59 9.60 -45.05
C GLN A 268 -4.70 8.40 -45.37
N ASN A 269 -3.82 8.03 -44.43
CA ASN A 269 -2.80 6.99 -44.60
C ASN A 269 -3.33 5.57 -44.37
N ARG A 270 -4.55 5.42 -43.85
CA ARG A 270 -5.18 4.13 -43.51
C ARG A 270 -4.27 3.23 -42.66
N GLU A 271 -3.63 3.84 -41.67
CA GLU A 271 -2.82 3.12 -40.70
C GLU A 271 -3.68 2.16 -39.87
N ASN A 272 -3.08 1.06 -39.41
CA ASN A 272 -3.74 0.13 -38.51
C ASN A 272 -3.57 0.57 -37.06
N ILE A 273 -4.61 0.38 -36.25
CA ILE A 273 -4.59 0.67 -34.82
C ILE A 273 -5.18 -0.48 -34.03
N GLU A 274 -4.37 -0.99 -33.11
CA GLU A 274 -4.80 -1.95 -32.12
C GLU A 274 -5.25 -1.26 -30.85
N LEU A 275 -6.46 -1.60 -30.37
CA LEU A 275 -7.00 -1.11 -29.11
C LEU A 275 -7.19 -2.26 -28.12
N PRO A 276 -7.13 -1.99 -26.80
CA PRO A 276 -7.49 -2.98 -25.81
C PRO A 276 -8.90 -3.49 -26.06
N ARG A 277 -9.06 -4.82 -26.11
CA ARG A 277 -10.32 -5.51 -26.36
C ARG A 277 -11.36 -5.15 -25.31
N ILE A 278 -12.54 -4.76 -25.77
CA ILE A 278 -13.65 -4.35 -24.89
C ILE A 278 -14.39 -5.63 -24.47
N THR A 279 -13.91 -6.28 -23.42
CA THR A 279 -14.55 -7.50 -22.93
C THR A 279 -15.87 -7.16 -22.21
N LYS A 280 -17.00 -7.66 -22.75
CA LYS A 280 -18.36 -7.58 -22.17
C LYS A 280 -18.50 -8.21 -20.79
N LYS A 281 -17.49 -8.91 -20.32
CA LYS A 281 -17.35 -9.32 -18.93
C LYS A 281 -16.04 -8.73 -18.41
N ARG A 282 -16.13 -7.65 -17.63
CA ARG A 282 -15.20 -7.48 -16.50
C ARG A 282 -15.49 -8.62 -15.53
N ILE A 283 -15.05 -9.83 -15.88
CA ILE A 283 -14.80 -10.82 -14.84
C ILE A 283 -13.75 -10.12 -13.98
N LEU A 284 -14.00 -9.99 -12.68
CA LEU A 284 -12.93 -9.85 -11.71
C LEU A 284 -12.09 -11.11 -11.86
N PHE A 285 -11.25 -11.13 -12.89
CA PHE A 285 -10.39 -12.25 -13.18
C PHE A 285 -9.32 -12.16 -12.12
N VAL A 286 -9.38 -13.10 -11.18
CA VAL A 286 -8.27 -13.42 -10.29
C VAL A 286 -7.58 -14.58 -10.99
N PRO A 287 -6.57 -14.36 -11.85
CA PRO A 287 -5.82 -15.47 -12.40
C PRO A 287 -5.10 -16.18 -11.28
N GLU A 288 -5.14 -17.50 -11.35
CA GLU A 288 -4.61 -18.42 -10.35
C GLU A 288 -3.07 -18.59 -10.43
N LYS A 289 -2.32 -17.67 -11.04
CA LYS A 289 -0.85 -17.79 -11.25
C LYS A 289 -0.17 -16.43 -11.06
N LYS A 290 0.94 -16.24 -10.34
CA LYS A 290 1.84 -17.09 -9.54
C LYS A 290 1.77 -16.58 -8.10
N ARG A 291 1.12 -17.33 -7.19
CA ARG A 291 1.24 -17.02 -5.75
C ARG A 291 2.71 -17.20 -5.37
N ARG A 292 3.33 -16.15 -4.81
CA ARG A 292 4.61 -16.32 -4.07
C ARG A 292 4.35 -17.39 -3.03
N GLU A 293 5.05 -18.53 -3.12
CA GLU A 293 5.06 -19.67 -2.17
C GLU A 293 4.08 -19.47 -0.99
N GLU A 294 2.77 -19.53 -1.25
CA GLU A 294 1.80 -19.55 -0.15
C GLU A 294 1.96 -20.94 0.43
N LEU A 295 2.39 -21.01 1.69
CA LEU A 295 2.46 -22.26 2.44
C LEU A 295 1.14 -22.99 2.25
N ASN A 296 1.19 -24.25 1.84
CA ASN A 296 -0.03 -25.03 1.67
C ASN A 296 -0.52 -25.48 3.05
N PHE A 297 -1.41 -24.72 3.69
CA PHE A 297 -1.93 -25.01 5.03
C PHE A 297 -3.40 -25.44 4.97
N ASP A 298 -3.82 -26.30 5.91
CA ASP A 298 -5.24 -26.66 6.06
C ASP A 298 -6.01 -25.47 6.62
N GLU A 299 -6.99 -24.96 5.86
CA GLU A 299 -7.81 -23.81 6.26
C GLU A 299 -8.59 -24.05 7.55
N ASN A 300 -8.98 -25.30 7.84
CA ASN A 300 -9.69 -25.62 9.07
C ASN A 300 -8.76 -25.57 10.28
N VAL A 301 -7.52 -26.06 10.13
CA VAL A 301 -6.52 -25.95 11.20
C VAL A 301 -6.24 -24.48 11.49
N PHE A 302 -6.07 -23.68 10.43
CA PHE A 302 -5.89 -22.23 10.58
C PHE A 302 -7.09 -21.57 11.27
N ALA A 303 -8.32 -21.95 10.92
CA ALA A 303 -9.53 -21.44 11.57
C ALA A 303 -9.56 -21.76 13.07
N SER A 304 -9.30 -23.01 13.46
CA SER A 304 -9.27 -23.42 14.87
C SER A 304 -8.16 -22.70 15.66
N LEU A 305 -6.96 -22.58 15.10
CA LEU A 305 -5.86 -21.84 15.73
C LEU A 305 -6.18 -20.35 15.87
N ARG A 306 -6.91 -19.79 14.90
CA ARG A 306 -7.37 -18.40 14.94
C ARG A 306 -8.43 -18.19 16.03
N GLU A 307 -9.38 -19.12 16.17
CA GLU A 307 -10.37 -19.09 17.25
C GLU A 307 -9.70 -19.16 18.63
N LEU A 308 -8.77 -20.09 18.81
CA LEU A 308 -7.98 -20.22 20.04
C LEU A 308 -7.23 -18.92 20.35
N ARG A 309 -6.55 -18.34 19.35
CA ARG A 309 -5.87 -17.05 19.50
C ARG A 309 -6.84 -15.95 19.94
N THR A 310 -8.02 -15.87 19.32
CA THR A 310 -9.04 -14.86 19.65
C THR A 310 -9.56 -15.05 21.07
N HIS A 311 -9.75 -16.28 21.53
CA HIS A 311 -10.16 -16.58 22.89
C HIS A 311 -9.14 -16.05 23.91
N ILE A 312 -7.87 -16.45 23.77
CA ILE A 312 -6.77 -16.02 24.65
C ILE A 312 -6.60 -14.49 24.62
N ALA A 313 -6.71 -13.89 23.43
CA ALA A 313 -6.62 -12.45 23.26
C ALA A 313 -7.75 -11.71 23.99
N SER A 314 -8.97 -12.26 23.96
CA SER A 314 -10.13 -11.71 24.65
C SER A 314 -10.00 -11.81 26.17
N GLU A 315 -9.52 -12.95 26.69
CA GLU A 315 -9.27 -13.15 28.12
C GLU A 315 -8.21 -12.18 28.66
N GLN A 316 -7.17 -11.90 27.88
CA GLN A 316 -6.10 -10.98 28.25
C GLN A 316 -6.38 -9.53 27.86
N ASN A 317 -7.52 -9.25 27.20
CA ASN A 317 -7.89 -7.94 26.67
C ASN A 317 -6.78 -7.27 25.83
N VAL A 318 -6.15 -8.05 24.95
CA VAL A 318 -5.10 -7.59 24.03
C VAL A 318 -5.47 -7.92 22.57
N PRO A 319 -4.95 -7.19 21.57
CA PRO A 319 -5.23 -7.50 20.17
C PRO A 319 -4.73 -8.89 19.77
N ALA A 320 -5.48 -9.60 18.93
CA ALA A 320 -5.18 -10.99 18.60
C ALA A 320 -3.77 -11.18 17.98
N PHE A 321 -3.35 -10.26 17.12
CA PHE A 321 -2.03 -10.31 16.48
C PHE A 321 -0.85 -10.17 17.46
N VAL A 322 -1.08 -9.63 18.67
CA VAL A 322 -0.06 -9.54 19.73
C VAL A 322 0.29 -10.93 20.27
N ILE A 323 -0.69 -11.83 20.38
CA ILE A 323 -0.47 -13.23 20.74
C ILE A 323 0.33 -13.90 19.61
N PHE A 324 -0.27 -14.03 18.42
CA PHE A 324 0.41 -14.51 17.21
C PHE A 324 -0.16 -13.83 15.96
N GLY A 325 0.72 -13.36 15.08
CA GLY A 325 0.31 -12.84 13.77
C GLY A 325 -0.18 -13.95 12.84
N ASP A 326 -0.93 -13.59 11.80
CA ASP A 326 -1.47 -14.55 10.83
C ASP A 326 -0.36 -15.36 10.14
N VAL A 327 0.84 -14.79 9.95
CA VAL A 327 2.02 -15.49 9.43
C VAL A 327 2.39 -16.69 10.32
N SER A 328 2.45 -16.49 11.64
CA SER A 328 2.77 -17.54 12.61
C SER A 328 1.71 -18.64 12.59
N LEU A 329 0.42 -18.27 12.55
CA LEU A 329 -0.68 -19.23 12.52
C LEU A 329 -0.68 -20.06 11.23
N ARG A 330 -0.40 -19.45 10.07
CA ARG A 330 -0.27 -20.17 8.79
C ARG A 330 0.91 -21.15 8.81
N GLU A 331 2.03 -20.76 9.40
CA GLU A 331 3.16 -21.68 9.60
C GLU A 331 2.79 -22.83 10.55
N MET A 332 2.09 -22.57 11.66
CA MET A 332 1.61 -23.61 12.58
C MET A 332 0.65 -24.59 11.88
N ALA A 333 -0.29 -24.06 11.10
CA ALA A 333 -1.24 -24.87 10.34
C ALA A 333 -0.59 -25.70 9.22
N HIS A 334 0.57 -25.25 8.69
CA HIS A 334 1.34 -25.98 7.69
C HIS A 334 2.25 -27.06 8.31
N TYR A 335 3.05 -26.71 9.33
CA TYR A 335 4.06 -27.61 9.90
C TYR A 335 3.51 -28.53 10.99
N LEU A 336 2.40 -28.14 11.65
CA LEU A 336 1.77 -28.86 12.76
C LEU A 336 2.79 -29.22 13.87
N PRO A 337 3.46 -28.23 14.49
CA PRO A 337 4.44 -28.48 15.53
C PRO A 337 3.79 -29.14 16.76
N VAL A 338 4.25 -30.35 17.08
CA VAL A 338 3.75 -31.12 18.25
C VAL A 338 4.71 -31.12 19.44
N THR A 339 5.89 -30.52 19.29
CA THR A 339 6.86 -30.36 20.38
C THR A 339 7.22 -28.89 20.57
N ARG A 340 7.70 -28.53 21.76
CA ARG A 340 8.13 -27.15 22.06
C ARG A 340 9.29 -26.71 21.18
N GLU A 341 10.21 -27.60 20.82
CA GLU A 341 11.34 -27.31 19.93
C GLU A 341 10.84 -26.99 18.51
N ALA A 342 9.92 -27.79 17.97
CA ALA A 342 9.32 -27.53 16.67
C ALA A 342 8.50 -26.22 16.67
N PHE A 343 7.82 -25.92 17.78
CA PHE A 343 7.07 -24.69 17.96
C PHE A 343 7.98 -23.44 18.01
N ALA A 344 9.18 -23.57 18.59
CA ALA A 344 10.18 -22.49 18.65
C ALA A 344 10.68 -22.04 17.27
N GLU A 345 10.64 -22.92 16.26
CA GLU A 345 11.11 -22.66 14.89
C GLU A 345 10.07 -21.91 14.03
N ILE A 346 8.86 -21.71 14.56
CA ILE A 346 7.82 -20.92 13.90
C ILE A 346 8.15 -19.43 13.96
N SER A 347 8.00 -18.75 12.83
CA SER A 347 8.26 -17.32 12.70
C SER A 347 7.38 -16.53 13.68
N GLY A 348 7.98 -15.69 14.52
CA GLY A 348 7.26 -14.87 15.52
C GLY A 348 7.11 -15.51 16.90
N VAL A 349 7.57 -16.76 17.10
CA VAL A 349 7.62 -17.41 18.42
C VAL A 349 8.93 -17.05 19.13
N GLY A 350 8.89 -16.04 20.00
CA GLY A 350 10.00 -15.70 20.90
C GLY A 350 9.97 -16.50 22.21
N ARG A 351 11.05 -16.43 23.01
CA ARG A 351 11.17 -17.15 24.30
C ARG A 351 9.98 -16.94 25.23
N GLN A 352 9.50 -15.69 25.35
CA GLN A 352 8.36 -15.36 26.20
C GLN A 352 7.05 -15.97 25.70
N LYS A 353 6.80 -15.92 24.38
CA LYS A 353 5.59 -16.50 23.77
C LYS A 353 5.61 -18.02 23.84
N LEU A 354 6.78 -18.62 23.67
CA LEU A 354 6.96 -20.05 23.83
C LEU A 354 6.63 -20.51 25.26
N ALA A 355 7.16 -19.82 26.27
CA ALA A 355 6.89 -20.16 27.66
C ALA A 355 5.41 -20.00 28.05
N LYS A 356 4.72 -19.00 27.49
CA LYS A 356 3.32 -18.68 27.84
C LYS A 356 2.27 -19.45 27.04
N TYR A 357 2.52 -19.69 25.74
CA TYR A 357 1.47 -20.14 24.81
C TYR A 357 1.76 -21.48 24.13
N ALA A 358 2.98 -22.02 24.22
CA ALA A 358 3.30 -23.23 23.45
C ALA A 358 2.40 -24.41 23.80
N ASP A 359 2.16 -24.68 25.08
CA ASP A 359 1.41 -25.88 25.51
C ASP A 359 -0.03 -25.84 24.98
N VAL A 360 -0.73 -24.73 25.18
CA VAL A 360 -2.13 -24.55 24.75
C VAL A 360 -2.27 -24.71 23.23
N PHE A 361 -1.35 -24.15 22.45
CA PHE A 361 -1.39 -24.28 20.99
C PHE A 361 -1.00 -25.69 20.52
N ILE A 362 -0.02 -26.33 21.17
CA ILE A 362 0.41 -27.71 20.84
C ILE A 362 -0.72 -28.70 21.14
N GLU A 363 -1.44 -28.53 22.26
CA GLU A 363 -2.61 -29.34 22.61
C GLU A 363 -3.69 -29.25 21.53
N CYS A 364 -4.07 -28.04 21.14
CA CYS A 364 -5.03 -27.83 20.05
C CYS A 364 -4.58 -28.46 18.72
N ILE A 365 -3.29 -28.34 18.37
CA ILE A 365 -2.73 -28.98 17.17
C ILE A 365 -2.81 -30.50 17.27
N ASN A 366 -2.50 -31.08 18.44
CA ASN A 366 -2.55 -32.52 18.66
C ASN A 366 -3.98 -33.08 18.55
N GLU A 367 -4.96 -32.39 19.10
CA GLU A 367 -6.38 -32.76 18.97
C GLU A 367 -6.82 -32.81 17.50
N ILE A 368 -6.52 -31.75 16.73
CA ILE A 368 -6.89 -31.68 15.31
C ILE A 368 -6.14 -32.74 14.50
N LYS A 369 -4.87 -32.99 14.83
CA LYS A 369 -4.05 -34.03 14.20
C LYS A 369 -4.64 -35.42 14.41
N LEU A 370 -5.09 -35.72 15.63
CA LEU A 370 -5.72 -36.99 15.98
C LEU A 370 -7.06 -37.19 15.24
N GLN A 371 -7.88 -36.14 15.17
CA GLN A 371 -9.18 -36.18 14.50
C GLN A 371 -9.09 -36.39 12.99
N LYS A 372 -8.07 -35.82 12.33
CA LYS A 372 -7.93 -35.84 10.87
C LYS A 372 -6.85 -36.77 10.32
N GLY A 373 -6.07 -37.44 11.17
CA GLY A 373 -4.97 -38.31 10.75
C GLY A 373 -3.84 -37.59 10.02
N LEU A 374 -3.60 -36.31 10.34
CA LEU A 374 -2.61 -35.47 9.65
C LEU A 374 -1.17 -35.81 10.09
N LYS A 375 -0.21 -35.70 9.17
CA LYS A 375 1.22 -35.88 9.46
C LYS A 375 1.88 -34.51 9.63
N SER A 376 2.74 -34.39 10.64
CA SER A 376 3.57 -33.20 10.84
C SER A 376 4.63 -33.12 9.76
N VAL A 377 4.87 -31.91 9.25
CA VAL A 377 5.94 -31.63 8.29
C VAL A 377 7.03 -30.91 9.04
N GLU A 378 8.25 -31.46 9.03
CA GLU A 378 9.38 -30.75 9.62
C GLU A 378 9.72 -29.53 8.77
N LYS A 379 9.85 -28.37 9.42
CA LYS A 379 10.36 -27.17 8.78
C LYS A 379 11.84 -27.38 8.46
N VAL A 380 12.12 -27.83 7.23
CA VAL A 380 13.50 -27.92 6.73
C VAL A 380 14.11 -26.54 6.87
N ARG A 381 15.21 -26.45 7.62
CA ARG A 381 15.99 -25.22 7.76
C ARG A 381 16.30 -24.70 6.35
N LYS A 382 15.59 -23.68 5.89
CA LYS A 382 16.10 -22.84 4.80
C LYS A 382 17.42 -22.33 5.36
N LYS A 383 18.56 -22.89 4.89
CA LYS A 383 19.87 -22.27 5.07
C LYS A 383 19.61 -20.81 4.79
N LYS A 384 19.75 -19.94 5.80
CA LYS A 384 19.56 -18.50 5.62
C LYS A 384 20.18 -18.20 4.28
N ARG A 385 19.38 -17.68 3.33
CA ARG A 385 19.96 -17.08 2.13
C ARG A 385 21.08 -16.24 2.69
N VAL A 386 22.30 -16.55 2.27
CA VAL A 386 23.40 -15.66 2.49
C VAL A 386 23.02 -14.44 1.64
N CYS A 387 22.15 -13.57 2.16
CA CYS A 387 22.52 -12.17 2.19
C CYS A 387 23.93 -12.19 2.73
N ASN A 388 24.87 -11.48 2.12
CA ASN A 388 26.23 -11.36 2.64
C ASN A 388 26.19 -10.85 4.09
N ARG A 389 25.85 -11.74 5.03
CA ARG A 389 26.34 -11.81 6.37
C ARG A 389 27.79 -12.11 6.10
N MET A 390 28.54 -11.03 5.92
CA MET A 390 29.74 -10.85 6.70
C MET A 390 29.93 -12.03 7.66
N THR A 391 30.86 -12.90 7.31
CA THR A 391 31.29 -14.02 8.12
C THR A 391 31.47 -13.57 9.57
N SER A 392 31.25 -14.45 10.55
CA SER A 392 31.56 -14.16 11.97
C SER A 392 32.99 -13.60 12.12
N ASP A 393 33.91 -14.07 11.29
CA ASP A 393 35.27 -13.53 11.15
C ASP A 393 35.31 -12.06 10.75
N SER A 394 34.45 -11.62 9.81
CA SER A 394 34.41 -10.22 9.39
C SER A 394 33.74 -9.30 10.42
N LYS A 395 32.81 -9.79 11.25
CA LYS A 395 32.26 -8.97 12.36
C LYS A 395 33.32 -8.77 13.45
N GLN A 396 33.99 -9.85 13.86
CA GLN A 396 35.05 -9.77 14.86
C GLN A 396 36.23 -8.91 14.36
N SER A 397 36.63 -9.09 13.10
CA SER A 397 37.64 -8.24 12.45
C SER A 397 37.25 -6.76 12.46
N ARG A 398 35.97 -6.43 12.20
CA ARG A 398 35.50 -5.04 12.23
C ARG A 398 35.38 -4.48 13.64
N LEU A 399 34.95 -5.28 14.63
CA LEU A 399 34.97 -4.88 16.04
C LEU A 399 36.41 -4.55 16.50
N ASN A 400 37.37 -5.41 16.15
CA ASN A 400 38.79 -5.17 16.46
C ASN A 400 39.31 -3.91 15.77
N LYS A 401 38.97 -3.71 14.49
CA LYS A 401 39.36 -2.50 13.74
C LYS A 401 38.69 -1.24 14.29
N THR A 402 37.43 -1.32 14.71
CA THR A 402 36.76 -0.21 15.41
C THR A 402 37.47 0.09 16.74
N LYS A 403 37.90 -0.92 17.49
CA LYS A 403 38.69 -0.74 18.73
C LYS A 403 40.01 -0.03 18.46
N GLU A 404 40.77 -0.45 17.45
CA GLU A 404 42.03 0.21 17.05
C GLU A 404 41.82 1.69 16.64
N LEU A 405 40.71 2.01 15.97
CA LEU A 405 40.40 3.38 15.56
C LEU A 405 39.97 4.26 16.74
N LEU A 406 39.33 3.68 17.76
CA LEU A 406 39.00 4.37 19.02
C LEU A 406 40.27 4.66 19.83
N GLU A 407 41.22 3.72 19.88
CA GLU A 407 42.53 3.92 20.53
C GLU A 407 43.35 5.03 19.85
N LYS A 408 43.18 5.21 18.53
CA LYS A 408 43.77 6.31 17.76
C LYS A 408 43.02 7.65 17.89
N GLN A 409 42.00 7.74 18.74
CA GLN A 409 41.19 8.94 19.00
C GLN A 409 40.54 9.56 17.74
N LYS A 410 40.16 8.74 16.76
CA LYS A 410 39.49 9.24 15.55
C LYS A 410 38.05 9.67 15.84
N THR A 411 37.57 10.65 15.10
CA THR A 411 36.18 11.10 15.18
C THR A 411 35.21 10.05 14.61
N LEU A 412 33.94 10.11 15.02
CA LEU A 412 32.90 9.18 14.55
C LEU A 412 32.77 9.18 13.02
N GLU A 413 32.97 10.34 12.38
CA GLU A 413 32.84 10.53 10.93
C GLU A 413 34.02 9.91 10.16
N GLU A 414 35.21 9.94 10.73
CA GLU A 414 36.39 9.27 10.17
C GLU A 414 36.26 7.75 10.28
N ILE A 415 35.73 7.23 11.39
CA ILE A 415 35.48 5.79 11.57
C ILE A 415 34.46 5.29 10.55
N VAL A 416 33.40 6.08 10.28
CA VAL A 416 32.41 5.80 9.22
C VAL A 416 33.06 5.75 7.84
N LYS A 417 33.91 6.72 7.53
CA LYS A 417 34.58 6.83 6.23
C LYS A 417 35.57 5.70 5.99
N GLU A 418 36.30 5.27 7.03
CA GLU A 418 37.32 4.24 6.92
C GLU A 418 36.77 2.81 6.91
N LEU A 419 35.63 2.58 7.57
CA LEU A 419 34.97 1.27 7.59
C LEU A 419 33.91 1.12 6.50
N GLY A 420 33.38 2.23 5.96
CA GLY A 420 32.33 2.22 4.93
C GLY A 420 30.98 1.71 5.45
N ILE A 421 30.64 2.00 6.71
CA ILE A 421 29.44 1.48 7.41
C ILE A 421 28.64 2.62 8.02
N SER A 422 27.33 2.46 8.17
CA SER A 422 26.47 3.47 8.80
C SER A 422 26.89 3.85 10.22
N LYS A 423 26.67 5.12 10.58
CA LYS A 423 26.89 5.69 11.92
C LYS A 423 26.24 4.84 13.02
N GLU A 424 25.01 4.39 12.81
CA GLU A 424 24.28 3.53 13.76
C GLU A 424 24.97 2.19 14.07
N THR A 425 25.60 1.58 13.07
CA THR A 425 26.27 0.28 13.24
C THR A 425 27.55 0.45 14.04
N ILE A 426 28.28 1.54 13.82
CA ILE A 426 29.49 1.88 14.57
C ILE A 426 29.15 2.17 16.03
N ILE A 427 28.07 2.91 16.31
CA ILE A 427 27.60 3.14 17.68
C ILE A 427 27.28 1.81 18.39
N LYS A 428 26.64 0.85 17.69
CA LYS A 428 26.42 -0.50 18.24
C LYS A 428 27.72 -1.25 18.51
N TYR A 429 28.74 -1.11 17.66
CA TYR A 429 30.06 -1.71 17.92
C TYR A 429 30.75 -1.05 19.11
N ILE A 430 30.64 0.28 19.28
CA ILE A 430 31.17 0.98 20.46
C ILE A 430 30.46 0.51 21.73
N GLU A 431 29.13 0.32 21.70
CA GLU A 431 28.35 -0.25 22.81
C GLU A 431 28.84 -1.68 23.14
N GLU A 432 29.01 -2.54 22.13
CA GLU A 432 29.49 -3.92 22.29
C GLU A 432 30.93 -3.97 22.84
N ILE A 433 31.83 -3.14 22.31
CA ILE A 433 33.22 -3.02 22.76
C ILE A 433 33.26 -2.56 24.21
N LYS A 434 32.52 -1.50 24.58
CA LYS A 434 32.55 -0.96 25.95
C LYS A 434 31.93 -1.89 26.98
N ASN A 435 30.95 -2.70 26.58
CA ASN A 435 30.39 -3.76 27.44
C ASN A 435 31.38 -4.93 27.64
N SER A 436 32.28 -5.16 26.69
CA SER A 436 33.29 -6.22 26.76
C SER A 436 34.62 -5.78 27.40
N ASP A 437 35.01 -4.52 27.19
CA ASP A 437 36.26 -3.93 27.65
C ASP A 437 36.02 -2.49 28.12
N TYR A 438 35.95 -2.33 29.44
CA TYR A 438 35.68 -1.05 30.10
C TYR A 438 36.85 -0.05 30.02
N SER A 439 38.03 -0.47 29.56
CA SER A 439 39.22 0.38 29.50
C SER A 439 39.23 1.32 28.28
N VAL A 440 38.40 1.06 27.27
CA VAL A 440 38.36 1.84 26.03
C VAL A 440 37.85 3.26 26.29
N ASP A 441 38.69 4.23 25.97
CA ASP A 441 38.37 5.65 26.12
C ASP A 441 37.52 6.15 24.94
N ILE A 442 36.36 6.73 25.26
CA ILE A 442 35.42 7.32 24.29
C ILE A 442 35.20 8.81 24.54
N THR A 443 35.99 9.43 25.43
CA THR A 443 35.83 10.84 25.81
C THR A 443 35.92 11.79 24.61
N HIS A 444 36.76 11.47 23.62
CA HIS A 444 36.91 12.21 22.37
C HIS A 444 35.66 12.20 21.46
N LEU A 445 34.72 11.28 21.69
CA LEU A 445 33.46 11.19 20.93
C LEU A 445 32.29 11.90 21.61
N LEU A 446 32.48 12.42 22.83
CA LEU A 446 31.39 13.03 23.57
C LEU A 446 31.08 14.45 23.06
N PRO A 447 29.80 14.87 23.08
CA PRO A 447 29.41 16.24 22.74
C PRO A 447 29.93 17.25 23.79
N ASN A 448 29.80 18.54 23.53
CA ASN A 448 30.25 19.61 24.45
C ASN A 448 29.74 19.41 25.89
N LYS A 449 30.53 19.82 26.90
CA LYS A 449 30.21 19.63 28.34
C LYS A 449 28.79 20.05 28.73
N LYS A 450 28.31 21.19 28.22
CA LYS A 450 26.94 21.69 28.44
C LYS A 450 25.85 20.71 27.96
N VAL A 451 26.07 20.06 26.81
CA VAL A 451 25.15 19.04 26.27
C VAL A 451 25.18 17.76 27.10
N GLN A 452 26.36 17.39 27.61
CA GLN A 452 26.49 16.24 28.49
C GLN A 452 25.71 16.44 29.79
N GLU A 453 25.82 17.62 30.42
CA GLU A 453 25.12 17.97 31.66
C GLU A 453 23.59 17.89 31.48
N GLU A 454 23.04 18.51 30.43
CA GLU A 454 21.60 18.47 30.14
C GLU A 454 21.07 17.04 29.90
N ILE A 455 21.85 16.20 29.21
CA ILE A 455 21.49 14.80 28.97
C ILE A 455 21.59 13.98 30.27
N ILE A 456 22.60 14.22 31.11
CA ILE A 456 22.78 13.53 32.40
C ILE A 456 21.63 13.86 33.36
N GLU A 457 21.18 15.12 33.39
CA GLU A 457 19.99 15.52 34.16
C GLU A 457 18.73 14.80 33.67
N ALA A 458 18.54 14.69 32.35
CA ALA A 458 17.42 13.93 31.79
C ALA A 458 17.47 12.44 32.17
N PHE A 459 18.66 11.84 32.23
CA PHE A 459 18.84 10.47 32.73
C PHE A 459 18.53 10.31 34.23
N GLN A 460 18.73 11.34 35.06
CA GLN A 460 18.39 11.27 36.50
C GLN A 460 16.87 11.23 36.73
N VAL A 461 16.11 11.89 35.86
CA VAL A 461 14.65 11.99 35.97
C VAL A 461 13.93 10.81 35.32
N CYS A 462 14.39 10.35 34.15
CA CYS A 462 13.68 9.37 33.34
C CYS A 462 14.21 7.93 33.46
N GLY A 463 15.34 7.71 34.15
CA GLY A 463 16.06 6.43 34.14
C GLY A 463 16.85 6.21 32.85
N ASP A 464 17.57 5.08 32.74
CA ASP A 464 18.47 4.74 31.63
C ASP A 464 17.98 3.59 30.72
N GLU A 465 16.84 2.98 31.06
CA GLU A 465 16.25 1.84 30.34
C GLU A 465 15.75 2.19 28.93
N PHE A 466 15.13 3.36 28.76
CA PHE A 466 14.56 3.80 27.48
C PHE A 466 15.12 5.17 27.06
N LEU A 467 15.55 5.28 25.80
CA LEU A 467 16.15 6.50 25.25
C LEU A 467 15.11 7.54 24.79
N ARG A 468 13.88 7.12 24.50
CA ARG A 468 12.82 7.98 23.98
C ARG A 468 12.32 9.02 25.01
N PRO A 469 12.06 8.65 26.28
CA PRO A 469 11.68 9.64 27.31
C PRO A 469 12.75 10.74 27.50
N ILE A 470 14.02 10.39 27.33
CA ILE A 470 15.15 11.32 27.45
C ILE A 470 15.20 12.26 26.26
N TYR A 471 15.00 11.73 25.04
CA TYR A 471 14.91 12.51 23.82
C TYR A 471 13.76 13.54 23.89
N GLU A 472 12.60 13.12 24.41
CA GLU A 472 11.43 13.98 24.63
C GLU A 472 11.71 15.02 25.73
N LYS A 473 12.38 14.65 26.83
CA LYS A 473 12.75 15.57 27.91
C LYS A 473 13.74 16.64 27.47
N CYS A 474 14.68 16.30 26.59
CA CYS A 474 15.60 17.25 25.97
C CYS A 474 14.96 18.10 24.86
N SER A 475 13.62 18.06 24.71
CA SER A 475 12.88 18.79 23.67
C SER A 475 13.38 18.52 22.25
N GLU A 476 13.81 17.28 21.98
CA GLU A 476 14.33 16.85 20.68
C GLU A 476 15.58 17.60 20.18
N LYS A 477 16.27 18.34 21.07
CA LYS A 477 17.43 19.16 20.69
C LYS A 477 18.67 18.35 20.33
N TYR A 478 18.76 17.09 20.75
CA TYR A 478 19.97 16.27 20.65
C TYR A 478 19.70 14.96 19.93
N SER A 479 20.60 14.56 19.02
CA SER A 479 20.50 13.29 18.31
C SER A 479 20.57 12.09 19.27
N TYR A 480 19.92 10.99 18.90
CA TYR A 480 20.02 9.72 19.63
C TYR A 480 21.46 9.22 19.76
N GLU A 481 22.35 9.64 18.86
CA GLU A 481 23.79 9.35 18.90
C GLU A 481 24.43 9.96 20.13
N ASN A 482 24.20 11.26 20.37
CA ASN A 482 24.72 11.98 21.53
C ASN A 482 24.20 11.37 22.84
N ILE A 483 22.91 11.03 22.89
CA ILE A 483 22.29 10.41 24.07
C ILE A 483 22.92 9.04 24.36
N ARG A 484 23.18 8.21 23.34
CA ARG A 484 23.84 6.91 23.51
C ARG A 484 25.28 7.02 23.96
N LEU A 485 26.05 7.96 23.41
CA LEU A 485 27.45 8.18 23.79
C LEU A 485 27.57 8.69 25.24
N VAL A 486 26.70 9.62 25.65
CA VAL A 486 26.66 10.11 27.04
C VAL A 486 26.22 8.99 28.00
N ARG A 487 25.24 8.16 27.62
CA ARG A 487 24.86 6.95 28.39
C ARG A 487 26.05 6.03 28.64
N LEU A 488 26.82 5.75 27.58
CA LEU A 488 28.01 4.92 27.67
C LEU A 488 29.09 5.55 28.56
N ALA A 489 29.28 6.88 28.51
CA ALA A 489 30.26 7.57 29.36
C ALA A 489 29.86 7.56 30.85
N LYS A 490 28.56 7.66 31.17
CA LYS A 490 28.04 7.63 32.54
C LYS A 490 28.38 6.32 33.28
N ILE A 491 28.49 5.19 32.58
CA ILE A 491 28.87 3.88 33.16
C ILE A 491 30.25 3.92 33.84
N LYS A 492 31.12 4.87 33.49
CA LYS A 492 32.44 5.05 34.12
C LYS A 492 32.38 5.73 35.50
N ASN A 493 31.27 6.39 35.84
CA ASN A 493 31.12 7.20 37.07
C ASN A 493 30.17 6.58 38.11
N ALA A 494 29.67 5.35 37.89
CA ALA A 494 28.72 4.67 38.76
C ALA A 494 29.32 3.46 39.52
N LYS A 495 30.65 3.35 39.56
CA LYS A 495 31.37 2.38 40.40
C LYS A 495 32.48 3.07 41.17
#